data_AF-A0A0C2VU96-F1
#
_entry.id   AF-A0A0C2VU96-F1
#
_cell.length_a   1.000
_cell.length_b   1.000
_cell.length_c   1.000
_cell.angle_alpha   90.00
_cell.angle_beta   90.00
_cell.angle_gamma   90.00
#
_symmetry.space_group_name_H-M   'P 1'
#
loop_
_entity.id
_entity.type
_entity.pdbx_description
1 polymer ?
#
loop_
_entity_poly.entity_id
_entity_poly.type
_entity_poly.pdbx_seq_one_letter_code
_entity_poly.pdbx_strand_id
1 'polypeptide(L)' 'MKVCQACRRRSKKGIRVFDKLICVWCEQALISLHAEDQAYDIWVRHLKN' A
#
# COMPACT_ATOMS: atom_id res chain seq x y z
N MET A 1 -4.08 -6.29 -15.72
CA MET A 1 -3.66 -6.61 -14.33
C MET A 1 -2.68 -5.55 -13.90
N LYS A 2 -2.77 -5.02 -12.67
CA LYS A 2 -1.88 -3.98 -12.18
C LYS A 2 -0.98 -4.54 -11.06
N VAL A 3 0.20 -3.95 -10.88
CA VAL A 3 1.17 -4.37 -9.86
C VAL A 3 0.96 -3.52 -8.61
N CYS A 4 0.85 -4.16 -7.45
CA CYS A 4 0.83 -3.47 -6.17
C CYS A 4 2.17 -2.78 -5.94
N GLN A 5 2.18 -1.49 -5.61
CA GLN A 5 3.42 -0.76 -5.36
C GLN A 5 4.15 -1.29 -4.12
N ALA A 6 3.40 -1.68 -3.08
CA ALA A 6 3.98 -2.08 -1.80
C ALA A 6 4.61 -3.48 -1.82
N CYS A 7 3.89 -4.49 -2.32
CA CYS A 7 4.37 -5.87 -2.32
C CYS A 7 4.86 -6.35 -3.69
N ARG A 8 4.79 -5.51 -4.74
CA ARG A 8 5.18 -5.82 -6.13
C ARG A 8 4.47 -7.05 -6.74
N ARG A 9 3.41 -7.54 -6.10
CA ARG A 9 2.57 -8.64 -6.61
C ARG A 9 1.55 -8.12 -7.61
N ARG A 10 1.28 -8.92 -8.65
CA ARG A 10 0.19 -8.65 -9.60
C ARG A 10 -1.15 -8.90 -8.93
N SER A 11 -2.04 -7.92 -8.97
CA SER A 11 -3.39 -8.04 -8.44
C SER A 11 -4.43 -7.56 -9.45
N LYS A 12 -5.61 -8.19 -9.43
CA LYS A 12 -6.80 -7.71 -10.17
C LYS A 12 -7.65 -6.74 -9.33
N LYS A 13 -7.54 -6.83 -7.99
CA LYS A 13 -8.32 -6.05 -7.03
C LYS A 13 -7.40 -5.27 -6.09
N GLY A 14 -7.82 -4.07 -5.70
CA GLY A 14 -7.08 -3.18 -4.83
C GLY A 14 -7.57 -1.75 -4.95
N ILE A 15 -7.02 -0.88 -4.11
CA ILE A 15 -7.30 0.56 -4.12
C ILE A 15 -6.24 1.32 -4.89
N ARG A 16 -6.59 2.51 -5.37
CA ARG A 16 -5.63 3.46 -5.93
C ARG A 16 -5.36 4.53 -4.89
N VAL A 17 -4.12 4.65 -4.46
CA VAL A 17 -3.68 5.69 -3.53
C VAL A 17 -2.77 6.63 -4.32
N PHE A 18 -3.18 7.88 -4.45
CA PHE A 18 -2.64 8.81 -5.46
C PHE A 18 -2.68 8.16 -6.86
N ASP A 19 -1.52 7.88 -7.45
CA ASP A 19 -1.44 7.19 -8.75
C ASP A 19 -1.01 5.72 -8.67
N LYS A 20 -0.76 5.22 -7.46
CA LYS A 20 -0.23 3.88 -7.21
C LYS A 20 -1.34 2.89 -6.88
N LEU A 21 -1.23 1.67 -7.41
CA LEU A 21 -2.12 0.58 -7.02
C LEU A 21 -1.59 -0.06 -5.74
N ILE A 22 -2.47 -0.24 -4.75
CA ILE A 22 -2.24 -1.05 -3.56
C ILE A 22 -3.21 -2.23 -3.60
N CYS A 23 -2.73 -3.47 -3.47
CA CYS A 23 -3.61 -4.64 -3.44
C CYS A 23 -4.37 -4.73 -2.09
N VAL A 24 -5.47 -5.47 -2.07
CA VAL A 24 -6.35 -5.64 -0.89
C VAL A 24 -5.59 -6.09 0.37
N TRP A 25 -4.62 -7.00 0.22
CA TRP A 25 -3.80 -7.45 1.36
C TRP A 25 -2.98 -6.33 1.97
N CYS A 26 -2.37 -5.52 1.11
CA CYS A 26 -1.56 -4.39 1.52
C CYS A 26 -2.42 -3.25 2.08
N GLU A 27 -3.62 -3.06 1.54
CA GLU A 27 -4.62 -2.14 2.07
C GLU A 27 -5.02 -2.53 3.50
N GLN A 28 -5.35 -3.80 3.75
CA GLN A 28 -5.69 -4.26 5.10
C GLN A 28 -4.54 -4.04 6.07
N ALA A 29 -3.31 -4.34 5.67
CA ALA A 29 -2.13 -4.06 6.49
C ALA A 29 -1.96 -2.56 6.79
N LEU A 30 -2.36 -1.69 5.87
CA LEU A 30 -2.28 -0.23 6.02
C LEU A 30 -3.37 0.31 6.96
N ILE A 31 -4.58 -0.25 6.91
CA ILE A 31 -5.68 0.07 7.82
C ILE A 31 -5.36 -0.39 9.25
N SER A 32 -4.70 -1.53 9.39
CA SER A 32 -4.25 -2.06 10.69
C SER A 32 -2.98 -1.38 11.22
N LEU A 33 -2.34 -0.53 10.43
CA LEU A 33 -1.11 0.16 10.81
C LEU A 33 -1.44 1.36 11.70
N HIS A 34 -0.82 1.45 12.87
CA HIS A 34 -0.95 2.62 13.72
C HIS A 34 0.12 3.68 13.36
N ALA A 35 -0.18 4.95 13.59
CA ALA A 35 0.77 6.04 13.31
C ALA A 35 2.05 5.95 14.18
N GLU A 36 1.98 5.21 15.29
CA GLU A 36 3.10 4.94 16.19
C GLU A 36 4.01 3.81 15.68
N ASP A 37 3.54 3.03 14.71
CA ASP A 37 4.35 1.96 14.12
C ASP A 37 5.42 2.56 13.21
N GLN A 38 6.66 2.12 13.39
CA GLN A 38 7.80 2.49 12.54
C GLN A 38 7.56 2.16 11.05
N ALA A 39 6.66 1.22 10.76
CA ALA A 39 6.22 0.88 9.41
C ALA A 39 5.41 2.00 8.73
N TYR A 40 4.80 2.91 9.49
CA TYR A 40 3.98 4.01 8.97
C TYR A 40 4.80 4.95 8.11
N ASP A 41 6.00 5.33 8.57
CA ASP A 41 6.92 6.17 7.80
C ASP A 41 7.33 5.52 6.46
N ILE A 42 7.53 4.20 6.46
CA ILE A 42 7.87 3.44 5.26
C ILE A 42 6.71 3.50 4.25
N TRP A 43 5.48 3.34 4.74
CA TRP A 43 4.28 3.46 3.92
C TRP A 43 4.09 4.87 3.35
N VAL A 44 4.27 5.90 4.17
CA VAL A 44 4.21 7.30 3.71
C VAL A 44 5.24 7.55 2.61
N ARG A 45 6.49 7.10 2.77
CA ARG A 45 7.51 7.23 1.71
C ARG A 45 7.15 6.47 0.43
N HIS A 46 6.60 5.26 0.57
CA HIS A 46 6.19 4.47 -0.59
C HIS A 46 5.01 5.05 -1.35
N LEU A 47 4.11 5.77 -0.67
CA LEU A 47 2.89 6.34 -1.24
C LEU A 47 3.06 7.79 -1.76
N LYS A 48 3.96 8.57 -1.17
CA LYS A 48 4.13 10.01 -1.49
C LYS A 48 4.94 10.28 -2.77
N ASN A 49 5.75 9.31 -3.21
CA ASN A 49 6.50 9.36 -4.47
C ASN A 49 5.77 8.64 -5.61
#